data_AF-D8T2K3-F1
#
_entry.id   AF-D8T2K3-F1
#
_cell.length_a   1.000
_cell.length_b   1.000
_cell.length_c   1.000
_cell.angle_alpha   90.00
_cell.angle_beta   90.00
_cell.angle_gamma   90.00
#
_symmetry.space_group_name_H-M   'P 1'
#
loop_
_entity.id
_entity.type
_entity.pdbx_description
1 polymer ?
#
loop_
_entity_poly.entity_id
_entity_poly.type
_entity_poly.pdbx_seq_one_letter_code
_entity_poly.pdbx_strand_id
1 'polypeptide(L)'
;SERQLEQVARGLEGCSFQFLWVIRNESVQTVSADVRNAFTEKVIGRSLVIPSAPARVLKHPSLGAFVTHCGWNSQQMSICAGVPTICQSCFAEQKANVKYVVEVGVKL
;
A
#
# COMPACT_ATOMS: atom_id res chain seq x y z
N SER A 1 -9.69 8.70 -4.07
CA SER A 1 -9.94 10.16 -4.21
C SER A 1 -8.76 10.92 -3.62
N GLU A 2 -8.58 12.21 -3.96
CA GLU A 2 -7.54 13.08 -3.37
C GLU A 2 -7.53 13.02 -1.84
N ARG A 3 -8.69 13.24 -1.21
CA ARG A 3 -8.85 13.15 0.25
C ARG A 3 -8.38 11.81 0.81
N GLN A 4 -8.62 10.69 0.12
CA GLN A 4 -8.15 9.38 0.58
C GLN A 4 -6.62 9.28 0.53
N LEU A 5 -5.97 9.82 -0.51
CA LEU A 5 -4.51 9.83 -0.62
C LEU A 5 -3.87 10.70 0.47
N GLU A 6 -4.46 11.86 0.78
CA GLU A 6 -4.03 12.71 1.89
C GLU A 6 -4.10 11.99 3.24
N GLN A 7 -5.19 11.25 3.49
CA GLN A 7 -5.31 10.46 4.73
C GLN A 7 -4.28 9.33 4.81
N VAL A 8 -4.01 8.66 3.68
CA VAL A 8 -2.94 7.64 3.63
C VAL A 8 -1.57 8.28 3.90
N ALA A 9 -1.26 9.42 3.29
CA ALA A 9 0.00 10.13 3.52
C ALA A 9 0.16 10.47 5.01
N ARG A 10 -0.85 11.09 5.64
CA ARG A 10 -0.83 11.42 7.08
C ARG A 10 -0.70 10.19 7.97
N GLY A 11 -1.36 9.09 7.62
CA GLY A 11 -1.23 7.82 8.36
C GLY A 11 0.18 7.23 8.28
N LEU A 12 0.80 7.28 7.09
CA LEU A 12 2.17 6.82 6.87
C LEU A 12 3.20 7.70 7.57
N GLU A 13 2.98 9.02 7.66
CA GLU A 13 3.82 9.93 8.45
C GLU A 13 3.86 9.54 9.92
N GLY A 14 2.70 9.22 10.50
CA GLY A 14 2.59 8.82 11.92
C GLY A 14 3.00 7.38 12.19
N CYS A 15 3.25 6.59 11.16
CA CYS A 15 3.60 5.18 11.28
C CYS A 15 5.08 5.01 11.66
N SER A 16 5.35 4.25 12.73
CA SER A 16 6.71 3.92 13.18
C SER A 16 7.41 2.88 12.29
N PHE A 17 6.68 2.17 11.44
CA PHE A 17 7.24 1.15 10.53
C PHE A 17 7.81 1.77 9.25
N GLN A 18 8.95 1.25 8.79
CA GLN A 18 9.46 1.54 7.44
C GLN A 18 8.50 1.01 6.39
N PHE A 19 8.36 1.71 5.27
CA PHE A 19 7.46 1.31 4.20
C PHE A 19 8.00 1.62 2.82
N LEU A 20 7.48 0.89 1.83
CA LEU A 20 7.59 1.19 0.41
C LEU A 20 6.20 1.57 -0.11
N TRP A 21 5.98 2.83 -0.44
CA TRP A 21 4.71 3.28 -1.00
C TRP A 21 4.81 3.38 -2.52
N VAL A 22 4.13 2.47 -3.21
CA VAL A 22 4.02 2.48 -4.67
C VAL A 22 2.83 3.33 -5.07
N ILE A 23 3.09 4.53 -5.61
CA ILE A 23 2.05 5.48 -6.02
C ILE A 23 2.44 6.16 -7.32
N ARG A 24 1.52 6.18 -8.29
CA ARG A 24 1.75 6.80 -9.59
C ARG A 24 1.93 8.31 -9.48
N ASN A 25 2.79 8.88 -10.32
CA ASN A 25 3.11 10.32 -10.30
C ASN A 25 1.86 11.19 -10.47
N GLU A 26 0.91 10.79 -11.32
CA GLU A 26 -0.34 11.53 -11.52
C GLU A 26 -1.18 11.57 -10.26
N SER A 27 -1.17 10.48 -9.47
CA SER A 27 -1.87 10.41 -8.18
C SER A 27 -1.20 11.29 -7.14
N VAL A 28 0.14 11.36 -7.13
CA VAL A 28 0.88 12.29 -6.27
C VAL A 28 0.49 13.73 -6.56
N GLN A 29 0.32 14.12 -7.83
CA GLN A 29 -0.07 15.50 -8.18
C GLN A 29 -1.48 15.90 -7.71
N THR A 30 -2.34 14.94 -7.34
CA THR A 30 -3.65 15.24 -6.76
C THR A 30 -3.58 15.59 -5.28
N VAL A 31 -2.44 15.41 -4.61
CA VAL A 31 -2.25 15.75 -3.20
C VAL A 31 -1.74 17.19 -3.10
N SER A 32 -2.31 17.97 -2.17
CA SER A 32 -1.88 19.35 -1.92
C SER A 32 -0.37 19.47 -1.68
N ALA A 33 0.24 20.56 -2.17
CA ALA A 33 1.69 20.77 -2.06
C ALA A 33 2.17 20.76 -0.60
N ASP A 34 1.40 21.37 0.30
CA ASP A 34 1.68 21.42 1.73
C ASP A 34 1.76 20.01 2.34
N VAL A 35 0.79 19.14 2.02
CA VAL A 35 0.80 17.75 2.50
C VAL A 35 1.97 16.97 1.91
N ARG A 36 2.28 17.15 0.62
CA ARG A 36 3.42 16.45 -0.02
C ARG A 36 4.76 16.84 0.58
N ASN A 37 4.96 18.13 0.86
CA ASN A 37 6.20 18.63 1.43
C ASN A 37 6.36 18.14 2.87
N ALA A 38 5.33 18.30 3.70
CA ALA A 38 5.33 17.79 5.07
C ALA A 38 5.53 16.27 5.14
N PHE A 39 4.90 15.53 4.23
CA PHE A 39 5.10 14.09 4.10
C PHE A 39 6.56 13.75 3.77
N THR A 40 7.12 14.40 2.74
CA THR A 40 8.49 14.14 2.27
C THR A 40 9.51 14.38 3.38
N GLU A 41 9.40 15.51 4.09
CA GLU A 41 10.28 15.85 5.21
C GLU A 41 10.27 14.81 6.34
N LYS A 42 9.10 14.22 6.63
CA LYS A 42 8.97 13.23 7.72
C LYS A 42 9.43 11.84 7.35
N VAL A 43 9.44 11.48 6.06
CA VAL A 43 9.73 10.10 5.62
C VAL A 43 11.09 9.97 4.95
N ILE A 44 11.74 11.08 4.59
CA ILE A 44 13.06 11.10 3.96
C ILE A 44 14.08 10.35 4.82
N GLY A 45 14.87 9.48 4.19
CA GLY A 45 15.86 8.63 4.86
C GLY A 45 15.30 7.42 5.61
N ARG A 46 13.97 7.29 5.77
CA ARG A 46 13.32 6.16 6.48
C ARG A 46 12.54 5.22 5.57
N SER A 47 11.85 5.78 4.57
CA SER A 47 10.93 5.05 3.70
C SER A 47 11.11 5.46 2.25
N LEU A 48 10.58 4.66 1.33
CA LEU A 48 10.68 4.90 -0.11
C LEU A 48 9.29 5.14 -0.71
N VAL A 49 9.21 6.12 -1.62
CA VAL A 49 8.02 6.38 -2.44
C VAL A 49 8.42 6.32 -3.90
N ILE A 50 7.83 5.39 -4.65
CA ILE A 50 8.22 5.12 -6.04
C ILE A 50 6.99 4.91 -6.94
N PRO A 51 7.09 5.20 -8.25
CA PRO A 51 5.97 5.07 -9.17
C PRO A 51 5.61 3.62 -9.53
N SER A 52 6.58 2.70 -9.41
CA SER A 52 6.40 1.29 -9.75
C SER A 52 7.41 0.44 -8.98
N ALA A 53 7.00 -0.78 -8.62
CA ALA A 53 7.84 -1.78 -7.97
C ALA A 53 7.77 -3.12 -8.72
N PRO A 54 8.86 -3.88 -8.77
CA PRO A 54 8.85 -5.21 -9.34
C PRO A 54 8.16 -6.20 -8.39
N ALA A 55 7.49 -7.22 -8.95
CA ALA A 55 6.78 -8.25 -8.17
C ALA A 55 7.65 -8.98 -7.12
N ARG A 56 8.97 -9.02 -7.33
CA ARG A 56 9.93 -9.61 -6.39
C ARG A 56 9.93 -8.95 -5.00
N VAL A 57 9.43 -7.71 -4.87
CA VAL A 57 9.30 -7.04 -3.56
C VAL A 57 8.46 -7.86 -2.60
N LEU A 58 7.43 -8.56 -3.08
CA LEU A 58 6.58 -9.41 -2.24
C LEU A 58 7.30 -10.60 -1.63
N LYS A 59 8.46 -10.99 -2.17
CA LYS A 59 9.28 -12.09 -1.65
C LYS A 59 10.50 -11.59 -0.85
N HIS A 60 10.60 -10.28 -0.64
CA HIS A 60 11.74 -9.72 0.08
C HIS A 60 11.61 -10.01 1.59
N PRO A 61 12.66 -10.51 2.27
CA PRO A 61 12.58 -10.91 3.68
C PRO A 61 12.24 -9.77 4.64
N SER A 62 12.51 -8.52 4.26
CA SER A 62 12.12 -7.33 5.05
C SER A 62 10.64 -6.96 4.95
N LEU A 63 9.86 -7.61 4.08
CA LEU A 63 8.44 -7.29 3.93
C LEU A 63 7.62 -8.02 5.01
N GLY A 64 7.07 -7.25 5.96
CA GLY A 64 6.22 -7.79 7.02
C GLY A 64 4.72 -7.83 6.68
N ALA A 65 4.23 -6.92 5.84
CA ALA A 65 2.83 -6.84 5.46
C ALA A 65 2.65 -6.13 4.11
N PHE A 66 1.57 -6.46 3.40
CA PHE A 66 1.23 -5.85 2.11
C PHE A 66 -0.13 -5.16 2.15
N VAL A 67 -0.13 -3.83 2.09
CA VAL A 67 -1.36 -3.03 1.93
C VAL A 67 -1.76 -3.03 0.46
N THR A 68 -2.96 -3.50 0.14
CA THR A 68 -3.39 -3.63 -1.25
C THR A 68 -4.90 -3.37 -1.41
N HIS A 69 -5.27 -2.93 -2.61
CA HIS A 69 -6.66 -2.82 -3.02
C HIS A 69 -7.38 -4.17 -3.21
N CYS A 70 -6.64 -5.28 -3.10
CA CYS A 70 -7.17 -6.64 -3.18
C CYS A 70 -7.70 -7.02 -4.56
N GLY A 71 -7.10 -6.47 -5.63
CA GLY A 71 -7.23 -7.02 -6.97
C GLY A 71 -6.64 -8.44 -7.06
N TRP A 72 -7.21 -9.28 -7.92
CA TRP A 72 -6.95 -10.73 -7.91
C TRP A 72 -5.46 -11.09 -8.07
N ASN A 73 -4.76 -10.44 -9.01
CA ASN A 73 -3.32 -10.69 -9.22
C ASN A 73 -2.48 -10.34 -7.99
N SER A 74 -2.80 -9.23 -7.31
CA SER A 74 -2.10 -8.85 -6.08
C SER A 74 -2.32 -9.88 -4.98
N GLN A 75 -3.53 -10.43 -4.89
CA GLN A 75 -3.86 -11.45 -3.91
C GLN A 75 -3.14 -12.77 -4.17
N GLN A 76 -3.16 -13.25 -5.42
CA GLN A 76 -2.41 -14.45 -5.77
C GLN A 76 -0.91 -14.30 -5.47
N MET A 77 -0.30 -13.15 -5.80
CA MET A 77 1.10 -12.93 -5.48
C MET A 77 1.37 -12.91 -3.97
N SER A 78 0.49 -12.30 -3.16
CA SER A 78 0.66 -12.27 -1.71
C SER A 78 0.53 -13.66 -1.08
N ILE A 79 -0.47 -14.43 -1.52
CA ILE A 79 -0.70 -15.81 -1.07
C ILE A 79 0.52 -16.68 -1.41
N CYS A 80 0.99 -16.64 -2.65
CA CYS A 80 2.17 -17.40 -3.08
C CYS A 80 3.46 -16.95 -2.38
N ALA A 81 3.54 -15.71 -1.91
CA ALA A 81 4.67 -15.20 -1.15
C ALA A 81 4.54 -15.44 0.37
N GLY A 82 3.38 -15.89 0.85
CA GLY A 82 3.12 -16.07 2.29
C GLY A 82 3.09 -14.74 3.06
N VAL A 83 2.77 -13.63 2.39
CA VAL A 83 2.76 -12.29 3.01
C VAL A 83 1.33 -11.93 3.43
N PRO A 84 1.12 -11.50 4.68
CA PRO A 84 -0.19 -11.07 5.14
C PRO A 84 -0.62 -9.77 4.45
N THR A 85 -1.93 -9.65 4.17
CA THR A 85 -2.47 -8.48 3.48
C THR A 85 -3.35 -7.62 4.37
N ILE A 86 -3.24 -6.30 4.19
CA ILE A 86 -4.21 -5.32 4.69
C ILE A 86 -5.01 -4.84 3.49
N CYS A 87 -6.31 -5.13 3.50
CA CYS A 87 -7.19 -4.91 2.37
C CYS A 87 -7.91 -3.57 2.41
N GLN A 88 -7.79 -2.79 1.33
CA GLN A 88 -8.58 -1.57 1.12
C GLN A 88 -9.19 -1.54 -0.29
N SER A 89 -10.34 -2.20 -0.47
CA SER A 89 -10.99 -2.31 -1.79
C SER A 89 -11.40 -0.95 -2.36
N CYS A 90 -11.24 -0.78 -3.68
CA CYS A 90 -11.67 0.42 -4.39
C CYS A 90 -12.91 0.15 -5.27
N PHE A 91 -12.85 -0.81 -6.20
CA PHE A 91 -13.91 -1.05 -7.19
C PHE A 91 -13.92 -2.50 -7.73
N ALA A 92 -14.85 -2.82 -8.64
CA ALA A 92 -15.00 -4.12 -9.28
C ALA A 92 -15.08 -5.29 -8.28
N GLU A 93 -14.37 -6.39 -8.54
CA GLU A 93 -14.38 -7.62 -7.76
C GLU A 93 -13.62 -7.52 -6.43
N GLN A 94 -12.89 -6.43 -6.20
CA GLN A 94 -12.02 -6.25 -5.04
C GLN A 94 -12.76 -6.47 -3.72
N LYS A 95 -14.02 -6.01 -3.60
CA LYS A 95 -14.83 -6.23 -2.40
C LYS A 95 -15.11 -7.72 -2.14
N ALA A 96 -15.33 -8.50 -3.20
CA ALA A 96 -15.51 -9.95 -3.07
C ALA A 96 -14.18 -10.62 -2.70
N ASN A 97 -13.07 -10.18 -3.30
CA ASN A 97 -11.74 -10.67 -2.96
C ASN A 97 -11.38 -10.40 -1.49
N VAL A 98 -11.72 -9.22 -0.94
CA VAL A 98 -11.53 -8.93 0.50
C VAL A 98 -12.24 -9.98 1.36
N LYS A 99 -13.51 -10.28 1.06
CA LYS A 99 -14.29 -11.29 1.80
C LYS A 99 -13.64 -12.67 1.71
N TYR A 100 -13.21 -13.07 0.51
CA TYR A 100 -12.53 -14.33 0.30
C TYR A 100 -11.23 -14.43 1.10
N VAL A 101 -10.35 -13.42 1.00
CA VAL A 101 -9.08 -13.36 1.74
C VAL A 101 -9.32 -13.40 3.26
N VAL A 102 -10.39 -12.75 3.71
CA VAL A 102 -10.82 -12.77 5.11
C VAL A 102 -11.22 -14.17 5.57
N GLU A 103 -11.91 -14.92 4.72
CA GLU A 103 -12.38 -16.28 5.00
C GLU A 103 -11.25 -17.30 5.00
N VAL A 104 -10.31 -17.20 4.05
CA VAL A 104 -9.18 -18.15 3.92
C VAL A 104 -8.04 -17.89 4.91
N GLY A 105 -8.08 -16.80 5.68
CA GLY A 105 -7.17 -16.58 6.81
C GLY A 105 -5.80 -15.99 6.47
N VAL A 106 -5.62 -15.37 5.29
CA VAL A 106 -4.38 -14.66 4.94
C VAL A 106 -4.41 -13.25 5.55
N LYS A 107 -4.35 -13.18 6.89
CA LYS A 107 -4.45 -11.94 7.68
C LYS A 107 -3.27 -11.78 8.63
N LEU A 108 -3.01 -10.53 9.00
CA LEU A 108 -2.49 -10.17 10.33
C LEU A 108 -3.68 -9.82 11.23
#